data_AF-A0A2D5R7P9-F1
#
_entry.id   AF-A0A2D5R7P9-F1
#
_cell.length_a   1.000
_cell.length_b   1.000
_cell.length_c   1.000
_cell.angle_alpha   90.00
_cell.angle_beta   90.00
_cell.angle_gamma   90.00
#
_symmetry.space_group_name_H-M   'P 1'
#
loop_
_entity.id
_entity.type
_entity.pdbx_description
1 polymer ?
#
loop_
_entity_poly.entity_id
_entity_poly.type
_entity_poly.pdbx_seq_one_letter_code
_entity_poly.pdbx_strand_id
1 'polypeptide(L)'
;MDHPNASLGHLPIIVSLTLAVAFISVCGLFGQKAWSHQTLLTKNFEACMEAAPFKHPLGDAKAEAAVTPELLPTYFEEFDQIFRDTGLPPIWNGNTLVPWTVFHQESILVAKQCHEQLGIVRPQNELRGPYAKPVWDPSSEIWQRN
;
A
#
# COMPACT_ATOMS: atom_id res chain seq x y z
N MET A 1 -43.76 11.79 58.81
CA MET A 1 -43.33 10.72 57.90
C MET A 1 -43.31 11.29 56.49
N ASP A 2 -42.29 10.86 55.75
CA ASP A 2 -42.08 10.92 54.31
C ASP A 2 -41.51 12.20 53.67
N HIS A 3 -40.23 12.07 53.33
CA HIS A 3 -39.36 12.99 52.59
C HIS A 3 -39.79 13.12 51.11
N PRO A 4 -39.72 14.32 50.52
CA PRO A 4 -39.56 14.44 49.08
C PRO A 4 -38.06 14.30 48.73
N ASN A 5 -37.78 13.91 47.49
CA ASN A 5 -36.48 13.93 46.80
C ASN A 5 -35.75 12.57 46.69
N ALA A 6 -36.07 11.85 45.61
CA ALA A 6 -35.10 10.96 44.96
C ALA A 6 -35.50 10.73 43.49
N SER A 7 -35.31 11.73 42.61
CA SER A 7 -35.40 11.48 41.16
C SER A 7 -34.63 12.49 40.31
N LEU A 8 -33.44 12.90 40.75
CA LEU A 8 -32.57 13.81 39.97
C LEU A 8 -31.16 13.25 39.71
N GLY A 9 -30.78 12.13 40.34
CA GLY A 9 -29.46 11.50 40.17
C GLY A 9 -29.31 10.58 38.95
N HIS A 10 -30.42 10.12 38.35
CA HIS A 10 -30.38 9.15 37.25
C HIS A 10 -30.53 9.77 35.86
N LEU A 11 -31.21 10.92 35.75
CA LEU A 11 -31.40 11.63 34.48
C LEU A 11 -30.08 12.04 33.79
N PRO A 12 -29.08 12.64 34.47
CA PRO A 12 -27.83 13.01 33.79
C PRO A 12 -26.99 11.79 33.37
N ILE A 13 -27.08 10.67 34.10
CA ILE A 13 -26.39 9.42 33.79
C ILE A 13 -27.03 8.72 32.57
N ILE A 14 -28.36 8.70 32.49
CA ILE A 14 -29.08 8.12 31.35
C ILE A 14 -28.83 8.94 30.07
N VAL A 15 -28.79 10.26 30.18
CA VAL A 15 -28.46 11.17 29.06
C VAL A 15 -27.01 10.98 28.59
N SER A 16 -26.05 10.82 29.51
CA SER A 16 -24.66 10.58 29.12
C SER A 16 -24.46 9.21 28.46
N LEU A 17 -25.13 8.17 28.96
CA LEU A 17 -25.07 6.83 28.36
C LEU A 17 -25.68 6.80 26.95
N THR A 18 -26.83 7.46 26.76
CA THR A 18 -27.47 7.55 25.43
C THR A 18 -26.62 8.34 24.45
N LEU A 19 -25.99 9.43 24.88
CA LEU A 19 -25.05 10.18 24.04
C LEU A 19 -23.81 9.37 23.67
N ALA A 20 -23.26 8.60 24.62
CA ALA A 20 -22.12 7.71 24.39
C ALA A 20 -22.46 6.60 23.39
N VAL A 21 -23.63 5.96 23.54
CA VAL A 21 -24.11 4.93 22.60
C VAL A 21 -24.33 5.53 21.21
N ALA A 22 -24.98 6.70 21.11
CA ALA A 22 -25.18 7.37 19.83
C ALA A 22 -23.83 7.72 19.16
N PHE A 23 -22.86 8.21 19.93
CA PHE A 23 -21.52 8.52 19.43
C PHE A 23 -20.79 7.25 18.94
N ILE A 24 -20.82 6.16 19.70
CA ILE A 24 -20.20 4.89 19.32
C ILE A 24 -20.85 4.32 18.04
N SER A 25 -22.19 4.35 17.95
CA SER A 25 -22.91 3.88 16.76
C SER A 25 -22.55 4.70 15.53
N VAL A 26 -22.49 6.03 15.66
CA VAL A 26 -22.11 6.95 14.57
C VAL A 26 -20.66 6.70 14.14
N CYS A 27 -19.71 6.67 15.07
CA CYS A 27 -18.31 6.36 14.78
C CYS A 27 -18.12 4.97 14.15
N GLY A 28 -18.88 3.96 14.61
CA GLY A 28 -18.86 2.61 14.05
C GLY A 28 -19.34 2.56 12.60
N LEU A 29 -20.45 3.23 12.28
CA LEU A 29 -20.99 3.28 10.91
C LEU A 29 -20.07 4.03 9.95
N PHE A 30 -19.53 5.18 10.38
CA PHE A 30 -18.56 5.94 9.57
C PHE A 30 -17.26 5.17 9.35
N GLY A 31 -16.76 4.48 10.38
CA GLY A 31 -15.58 3.63 10.28
C GLY A 31 -15.76 2.47 9.31
N GLN A 32 -16.91 1.77 9.38
CA GLN A 32 -17.21 0.68 8.46
C GLN A 32 -17.33 1.14 7.01
N LYS A 33 -17.96 2.29 6.77
CA LYS A 33 -18.12 2.86 5.43
C LYS A 33 -16.78 3.35 4.83
N ALA A 34 -15.93 3.98 5.64
CA ALA A 34 -14.61 4.40 5.21
C ALA A 34 -13.72 3.19 4.89
N TRP A 35 -13.75 2.16 5.75
CA TRP A 35 -12.99 0.93 5.54
C TRP A 35 -13.49 0.16 4.31
N SER A 36 -14.81 0.04 4.10
CA SER A 36 -15.35 -0.63 2.92
C SER A 36 -14.98 0.12 1.63
N HIS A 37 -15.00 1.46 1.65
CA HIS A 37 -14.55 2.29 0.54
C HIS A 37 -13.07 2.05 0.22
N GLN A 38 -12.19 2.12 1.21
CA GLN A 38 -10.75 1.92 1.03
C GLN A 38 -10.43 0.52 0.47
N THR A 39 -11.15 -0.50 0.94
CA THR A 39 -11.01 -1.88 0.48
C THR A 39 -11.45 -2.04 -0.98
N LEU A 40 -12.59 -1.45 -1.34
CA LEU A 40 -13.09 -1.47 -2.71
C LEU A 40 -12.17 -0.71 -3.67
N LEU A 41 -11.70 0.47 -3.27
CA LEU A 41 -10.75 1.27 -4.04
C LEU A 41 -9.44 0.52 -4.28
N THR A 42 -8.91 -0.15 -3.24
CA THR A 42 -7.71 -1.00 -3.37
C THR A 42 -7.94 -2.14 -4.35
N LYS A 43 -9.08 -2.83 -4.28
CA LYS A 43 -9.41 -3.91 -5.21
C LYS A 43 -9.52 -3.43 -6.66
N ASN A 44 -10.10 -2.24 -6.88
CA ASN A 44 -10.20 -1.67 -8.22
C ASN A 44 -8.82 -1.25 -8.76
N PHE A 45 -7.97 -0.69 -7.89
CA PHE A 45 -6.59 -0.38 -8.23
C PHE A 45 -5.79 -1.65 -8.60
N GLU A 46 -5.92 -2.71 -7.79
CA GLU A 46 -5.36 -4.02 -8.07
C GLU A 46 -5.75 -4.55 -9.45
N ALA A 47 -7.05 -4.50 -9.78
CA ALA A 47 -7.57 -4.93 -11.06
C ALA A 47 -7.02 -4.08 -12.23
N CYS A 48 -6.87 -2.78 -12.04
CA CYS A 48 -6.27 -1.89 -13.04
C CYS A 48 -4.78 -2.22 -13.27
N MET A 49 -4.06 -2.53 -12.19
CA MET A 49 -2.65 -2.90 -12.23
C MET A 49 -2.37 -4.28 -12.87
N GLU A 50 -3.39 -5.11 -13.15
CA GLU A 50 -3.21 -6.37 -13.90
C GLU A 50 -2.68 -6.15 -15.32
N ALA A 51 -2.81 -4.93 -15.87
CA ALA A 51 -2.21 -4.55 -17.15
C ALA A 51 -0.72 -4.16 -17.05
N ALA A 52 -0.16 -4.06 -15.84
CA ALA A 52 1.21 -3.62 -15.64
C ALA A 52 2.21 -4.72 -16.03
N PRO A 53 3.32 -4.38 -16.74
CA PRO A 53 4.27 -5.38 -17.24
C PRO A 53 4.81 -6.36 -16.20
N PHE A 54 5.03 -5.92 -14.96
CA PHE A 54 5.55 -6.79 -13.88
C PHE A 54 4.59 -7.92 -13.46
N LYS A 55 3.31 -7.85 -13.84
CA LYS A 55 2.32 -8.92 -13.62
C LYS A 55 2.48 -10.08 -14.61
N HIS A 56 3.20 -9.83 -15.71
CA HIS A 56 3.48 -10.84 -16.69
C HIS A 56 4.80 -11.54 -16.34
N PRO A 57 4.86 -12.87 -16.48
CA PRO A 57 6.10 -13.59 -16.25
C PRO A 57 7.16 -13.07 -17.21
N LEU A 58 8.34 -12.78 -16.68
CA LEU A 58 9.57 -12.78 -17.47
C LEU A 58 9.63 -14.18 -18.09
N GLY A 59 9.72 -14.27 -19.43
CA GLY A 59 9.63 -15.54 -20.14
C GLY A 59 10.56 -16.62 -19.56
N ASP A 60 10.23 -17.90 -19.83
CA ASP A 60 10.86 -19.10 -19.24
C ASP A 60 12.25 -18.81 -18.68
N ALA A 61 12.33 -18.73 -17.35
CA ALA A 61 13.56 -18.49 -16.62
C ALA A 61 14.61 -19.43 -17.22
N LYS A 62 15.54 -18.86 -17.99
CA LYS A 62 16.62 -19.62 -18.57
C LYS A 62 17.36 -20.15 -17.36
N ALA A 63 17.16 -21.44 -17.07
CA ALA A 63 17.70 -22.09 -15.88
C ALA A 63 19.13 -21.59 -15.75
N GLU A 64 19.37 -20.78 -14.71
CA GLU A 64 20.58 -19.98 -14.60
C GLU A 64 21.73 -20.91 -14.94
N ALA A 65 22.51 -20.54 -15.95
CA ALA A 65 23.76 -21.22 -16.20
C ALA A 65 24.57 -21.07 -14.91
N ALA A 66 24.52 -22.13 -14.10
CA ALA A 66 25.12 -22.34 -12.79
C ALA A 66 25.85 -21.10 -12.23
N VAL A 67 25.20 -20.35 -11.33
CA VAL A 67 25.93 -19.48 -10.40
C VAL A 67 26.90 -20.40 -9.64
N THR A 68 28.19 -20.33 -9.99
CA THR A 68 29.19 -21.15 -9.34
C THR A 68 29.61 -20.49 -8.01
N PRO A 69 30.08 -21.27 -7.02
CA PRO A 69 30.54 -20.71 -5.74
C PRO A 69 31.59 -19.59 -5.90
N GLU A 70 32.38 -19.62 -6.98
CA GLU A 70 33.42 -18.63 -7.27
C GLU A 70 32.84 -17.29 -7.74
N LEU A 71 31.68 -17.30 -8.41
CA LEU A 71 31.01 -16.10 -8.91
C LEU A 71 30.08 -15.47 -7.87
N LEU A 72 29.70 -16.23 -6.85
CA LEU A 72 28.76 -15.81 -5.83
C LEU A 72 29.16 -14.50 -5.11
N PRO A 73 30.44 -14.27 -4.72
CA PRO A 73 30.84 -13.00 -4.11
C PRO A 73 30.62 -11.80 -5.03
N THR A 74 30.85 -11.96 -6.33
CA THR A 74 30.66 -10.90 -7.33
C THR A 74 29.18 -10.52 -7.45
N TYR A 75 28.28 -11.51 -7.48
CA TYR A 75 26.84 -11.26 -7.53
C TYR A 75 26.32 -10.57 -6.26
N PHE A 76 26.85 -10.92 -5.09
CA PHE A 76 26.50 -10.23 -3.85
C PHE A 76 27.01 -8.78 -3.84
N GLU A 77 28.23 -8.53 -4.32
CA GLU A 77 28.75 -7.16 -4.41
C GLU A 77 27.93 -6.32 -5.39
N GLU A 78 27.53 -6.88 -6.54
CA GLU A 78 26.64 -6.20 -7.50
C GLU A 78 25.29 -5.87 -6.88
N PHE A 79 24.68 -6.83 -6.17
CA PHE A 79 23.44 -6.62 -5.43
C PHE A 79 23.58 -5.48 -4.41
N ASP A 80 24.60 -5.56 -3.55
CA ASP A 80 24.82 -4.61 -2.47
C ASP A 80 25.13 -3.22 -3.01
N GLN A 81 25.87 -3.11 -4.12
CA GLN A 81 26.16 -1.85 -4.77
C GLN A 81 24.89 -1.16 -5.26
N ILE A 82 24.03 -1.85 -6.01
CA ILE A 82 22.75 -1.28 -6.49
C ILE A 82 21.84 -0.93 -5.31
N PHE A 83 21.80 -1.76 -4.26
CA PHE A 83 21.03 -1.45 -3.06
C PHE A 83 21.53 -0.20 -2.33
N ARG A 84 22.85 -0.03 -2.18
CA ARG A 84 23.44 1.17 -1.57
C ARG A 84 23.13 2.43 -2.38
N ASP A 85 23.18 2.34 -3.71
CA ASP A 85 22.98 3.48 -4.60
C ASP A 85 21.52 3.92 -4.67
N THR A 86 20.59 2.96 -4.65
CA THR A 86 19.16 3.24 -4.91
C THR A 86 18.29 3.15 -3.66
N GLY A 87 18.76 2.50 -2.60
CA GLY A 87 17.99 2.18 -1.40
C GLY A 87 16.89 1.13 -1.61
N LEU A 88 16.83 0.49 -2.78
CA LEU A 88 15.81 -0.51 -3.14
C LEU A 88 16.46 -1.83 -3.56
N PRO A 89 15.82 -2.97 -3.25
CA PRO A 89 16.33 -4.28 -3.65
C PRO A 89 16.40 -4.38 -5.19
N PRO A 90 17.56 -4.74 -5.76
CA PRO A 90 17.72 -4.98 -7.20
C PRO A 90 16.83 -6.12 -7.69
N ILE A 91 16.50 -6.10 -8.98
CA ILE A 91 15.65 -7.12 -9.62
C ILE A 91 16.37 -7.77 -10.78
N TRP A 92 16.25 -9.09 -10.86
CA TRP A 92 16.68 -9.83 -12.03
C TRP A 92 15.68 -9.63 -13.17
N ASN A 93 16.13 -9.04 -14.29
CA ASN A 93 15.26 -8.79 -15.44
C ASN A 93 15.18 -9.96 -16.44
N GLY A 94 15.76 -11.11 -16.10
CA GLY A 94 15.95 -12.24 -17.00
C GLY A 94 17.39 -12.40 -17.50
N ASN A 95 18.20 -11.33 -17.43
CA ASN A 95 19.59 -11.32 -17.92
C ASN A 95 20.62 -10.76 -16.91
N THR A 96 20.24 -9.76 -16.10
CA THR A 96 21.15 -9.07 -15.16
C THR A 96 20.36 -8.46 -14.00
N LEU A 97 21.04 -8.14 -12.90
CA LEU A 97 20.48 -7.35 -11.81
C LEU A 97 20.36 -5.89 -12.27
N VAL A 98 19.19 -5.31 -12.06
CA VAL A 98 18.93 -3.89 -12.38
C VAL A 98 18.27 -3.20 -11.19
N PRO A 99 18.38 -1.87 -11.09
CA PRO A 99 17.60 -1.09 -10.12
C PRO A 99 16.10 -1.39 -10.20
N TRP A 100 15.43 -1.45 -9.04
CA TRP A 100 13.97 -1.65 -8.95
C TRP A 100 13.19 -0.65 -9.83
N THR A 101 13.57 0.62 -9.80
CA THR A 101 12.92 1.69 -10.57
C THR A 101 13.09 1.52 -12.08
N VAL A 102 14.24 1.00 -12.53
CA VAL A 102 14.49 0.69 -13.94
C VAL A 102 13.60 -0.47 -14.38
N PHE A 103 13.54 -1.55 -13.60
CA PHE A 103 12.69 -2.70 -13.92
C PHE A 103 11.19 -2.33 -13.96
N HIS A 104 10.74 -1.47 -13.04
CA HIS A 104 9.33 -1.10 -12.93
C HIS A 104 8.95 0.20 -13.67
N GLN A 105 9.83 0.75 -14.51
CA GLN A 105 9.61 2.05 -15.16
C GLN A 105 8.32 2.10 -15.98
N GLU A 106 7.98 1.03 -16.71
CA GLU A 106 6.73 0.98 -17.46
C GLU A 106 5.52 0.71 -16.55
N SER A 107 5.73 -0.08 -15.49
CA SER A 107 4.67 -0.42 -14.54
C SER A 107 4.20 0.78 -13.72
N ILE A 108 5.09 1.72 -13.40
CA ILE A 108 4.71 2.94 -12.68
C ILE A 108 3.87 3.90 -13.55
N LEU A 109 4.02 3.85 -14.88
CA LEU A 109 3.16 4.59 -15.80
C LEU A 109 1.73 4.05 -15.77
N VAL A 110 1.58 2.73 -15.69
CA VAL A 110 0.26 2.10 -15.48
C VAL A 110 -0.32 2.51 -14.14
N ALA A 111 0.47 2.48 -13.06
CA ALA A 111 0.02 2.94 -11.74
C ALA A 111 -0.46 4.40 -11.77
N LYS A 112 0.25 5.28 -12.48
CA LYS A 112 -0.17 6.67 -12.69
C LYS A 112 -1.54 6.77 -13.36
N GLN A 113 -1.75 6.04 -14.45
CA GLN A 113 -3.03 6.00 -15.15
C GLN A 113 -4.15 5.46 -14.25
N CYS A 114 -3.87 4.40 -13.48
CA CYS A 114 -4.81 3.84 -12.52
C CYS A 114 -5.19 4.84 -11.41
N HIS A 115 -4.23 5.63 -10.91
CA HIS A 115 -4.51 6.71 -9.96
C HIS A 115 -5.44 7.76 -10.56
N GLU A 116 -5.17 8.21 -11.79
CA GLU A 116 -6.00 9.20 -12.49
C GLU A 116 -7.42 8.67 -12.75
N GLN A 117 -7.56 7.44 -13.24
CA GLN A 117 -8.86 6.82 -13.55
C GLN A 117 -9.73 6.59 -12.30
N LEU A 118 -9.10 6.24 -11.17
CA LEU A 118 -9.80 5.95 -9.92
C LEU A 118 -9.89 7.16 -8.98
N GLY A 119 -9.32 8.30 -9.38
CA GLY A 119 -9.31 9.53 -8.57
C GLY A 119 -8.48 9.43 -7.28
N ILE A 120 -7.44 8.60 -7.28
CA ILE A 120 -6.55 8.41 -6.12
C ILE A 120 -5.54 9.56 -6.09
N VAL A 121 -5.49 10.31 -4.99
CA VAL A 121 -4.61 11.48 -4.85
C VAL A 121 -3.46 11.18 -3.88
N ARG A 122 -3.73 10.44 -2.81
CA ARG A 122 -2.76 10.05 -1.77
C ARG A 122 -2.80 8.53 -1.56
N PRO A 123 -2.13 7.76 -2.42
CA PRO A 123 -2.19 6.29 -2.41
C PRO A 123 -1.89 5.67 -1.03
N GLN A 124 -0.97 6.26 -0.26
CA GLN A 124 -0.59 5.77 1.08
C GLN A 124 -1.72 5.88 2.11
N ASN A 125 -2.68 6.77 1.89
CA ASN A 125 -3.83 7.00 2.78
C ASN A 125 -5.12 6.36 2.24
N GLU A 126 -5.18 6.09 0.94
CA GLU A 126 -6.40 5.67 0.23
C GLU A 126 -6.36 4.21 -0.19
N LEU A 127 -5.18 3.62 -0.36
CA LEU A 127 -5.00 2.21 -0.69
C LEU A 127 -4.56 1.42 0.53
N ARG A 128 -4.57 0.09 0.40
CA ARG A 128 -4.10 -0.84 1.43
C ARG A 128 -3.04 -1.80 0.90
N GLY A 129 -2.33 -2.42 1.83
CA GLY A 129 -1.38 -3.49 1.51
C GLY A 129 -0.21 -3.00 0.66
N PRO A 130 0.32 -3.84 -0.25
CA PRO A 130 1.49 -3.52 -1.05
C PRO A 130 1.35 -2.23 -1.86
N TYR A 131 0.15 -1.95 -2.40
CA TYR A 131 -0.10 -0.79 -3.25
C TYR A 131 -0.20 0.54 -2.48
N ALA A 132 -0.29 0.51 -1.15
CA ALA A 132 -0.14 1.69 -0.31
C ALA A 132 1.33 2.10 -0.13
N LYS A 133 2.30 1.33 -0.63
CA LYS A 133 3.73 1.66 -0.48
C LYS A 133 4.16 2.76 -1.46
N PRO A 134 5.11 3.63 -1.07
CA PRO A 134 5.63 4.70 -1.93
C PRO A 134 6.15 4.23 -3.31
N VAL A 135 6.67 3.00 -3.42
CA VAL A 135 7.14 2.46 -4.71
C VAL A 135 6.08 2.42 -5.81
N TRP A 136 4.79 2.40 -5.46
CA TRP A 136 3.67 2.43 -6.42
C TRP A 136 3.05 3.82 -6.59
N ASP A 137 3.64 4.84 -5.96
CA ASP A 137 3.24 6.23 -6.10
C ASP A 137 4.21 6.97 -7.02
N PRO A 138 3.80 7.34 -8.24
CA PRO A 138 4.65 8.05 -9.21
C PRO A 138 5.15 9.41 -8.71
N SER A 139 4.49 9.99 -7.71
CA SER A 139 4.87 11.28 -7.11
C SER A 139 5.84 11.15 -5.94
N SER A 140 6.12 9.91 -5.48
CA SER A 140 7.01 9.69 -4.35
C SER A 140 8.48 10.00 -4.66
N GLU A 141 9.26 10.31 -3.62
CA GLU A 141 10.70 10.60 -3.73
C GLU A 141 11.52 9.46 -4.36
N ILE A 142 10.99 8.23 -4.39
CA ILE A 142 11.62 7.09 -5.06
C ILE A 142 11.73 7.34 -6.57
N TRP A 143 10.71 7.97 -7.15
CA TRP A 143 10.62 8.25 -8.58
C TRP A 143 11.05 9.67 -8.96
N GLN A 144 11.16 10.57 -7.98
CA GLN A 144 11.60 11.96 -8.19
C GLN A 144 13.11 12.16 -8.02
N ARG A 145 13.81 11.21 -7.38
CA ARG A 145 15.27 11.20 -7.30
C ARG A 145 15.84 10.78 -8.66
N ASN A 146 16.25 11.77 -9.45
CA ASN A 146 17.13 11.61 -10.62
C ASN A 146 18.58 11.78 -10.20
#